data_AF-A0AA91KLG0-F1
#
_entry.id   AF-A0AA91KLG0-F1
#
_cell.length_a   1.000
_cell.length_b   1.000
_cell.length_c   1.000
_cell.angle_alpha   90.00
_cell.angle_beta   90.00
_cell.angle_gamma   90.00
#
_symmetry.space_group_name_H-M   'P 1'
#
loop_
_entity.id
_entity.type
_entity.pdbx_description
1 polymer ?
#
loop_
_entity_poly.entity_id
_entity_poly.type
_entity_poly.pdbx_seq_one_letter_code
_entity_poly.pdbx_strand_id
1 'polypeptide(L)'
;MIAVCLKLKPVVSGALCGYADLRVVDWGVTLFGCGCFVSRTGLASVALPTKPLVRTDGVIWRDKCGKRCFDPVLSFDDLTALRLFSDAAVSAIGLCDPELFRVSETESAGGNRHER
;
A
#
# COMPACT_ATOMS: atom_id res chain seq x y z
N MET A 1 -1.43 19.25 0.83
CA MET A 1 -2.24 18.20 1.47
C MET A 1 -1.58 17.81 2.77
N ILE A 2 -2.33 17.75 3.87
CA ILE A 2 -1.82 17.34 5.18
C ILE A 2 -2.41 15.98 5.55
N ALA A 3 -1.53 14.99 5.78
CA ALA A 3 -1.88 13.67 6.26
C ALA A 3 -1.30 13.42 7.66
N VAL A 4 -2.01 12.67 8.49
CA VAL A 4 -1.56 12.21 9.81
C VAL A 4 -1.70 10.71 9.89
N CYS A 5 -0.63 10.01 10.25
CA CYS A 5 -0.67 8.58 10.55
C CYS A 5 -1.31 8.36 11.92
N LEU A 6 -2.43 7.63 11.96
CA LEU A 6 -3.14 7.30 13.20
C LEU A 6 -2.75 5.94 13.74
N LYS A 7 -2.56 4.98 12.83
CA LYS A 7 -2.22 3.60 13.17
C LYS A 7 -1.42 2.99 12.05
N LEU A 8 -0.38 2.25 12.42
CA LEU A 8 0.44 1.49 11.50
C LEU A 8 0.37 0.00 11.84
N LYS A 9 0.29 -0.84 10.80
CA LYS A 9 0.28 -2.31 10.87
C LYS A 9 1.35 -2.84 9.90
N PRO A 10 2.60 -3.06 10.36
CA PRO A 10 3.66 -3.58 9.51
C PRO A 10 3.31 -4.98 8.99
N VAL A 11 3.51 -5.20 7.68
CA VAL A 11 3.27 -6.49 7.00
C VAL A 11 4.21 -6.55 5.80
N VAL A 12 5.06 -7.56 5.71
CA VAL A 12 5.99 -7.71 4.57
C VAL A 12 5.45 -8.76 3.60
N SER A 13 5.16 -8.35 2.37
CA SER A 13 4.78 -9.24 1.28
C SER A 13 5.13 -8.64 -0.09
N GLY A 14 6.26 -9.04 -0.64
CA GLY A 14 6.79 -8.43 -1.87
C GLY A 14 7.06 -6.94 -1.66
N ALA A 15 6.42 -6.08 -2.46
CA ALA A 15 6.55 -4.63 -2.33
C ALA A 15 5.69 -4.03 -1.19
N LEU A 16 4.71 -4.76 -0.65
CA LEU A 16 3.88 -4.30 0.46
C LEU A 16 4.69 -4.39 1.76
N CYS A 17 4.83 -3.28 2.49
CA CYS A 17 5.52 -3.21 3.77
C CYS A 17 4.58 -2.95 4.97
N GLY A 18 3.31 -2.64 4.73
CA GLY A 18 2.31 -2.55 5.78
C GLY A 18 1.01 -1.90 5.36
N TYR A 19 0.19 -1.60 6.35
CA TYR A 19 -1.03 -0.81 6.19
C TYR A 19 -1.06 0.33 7.21
N ALA A 20 -1.54 1.49 6.79
CA ALA A 20 -1.73 2.65 7.65
C ALA A 20 -3.19 3.12 7.64
N ASP A 21 -3.67 3.53 8.82
CA ASP A 21 -4.89 4.32 8.94
C ASP A 21 -4.48 5.80 8.97
N LEU A 22 -5.01 6.61 8.05
CA LEU A 22 -4.57 7.97 7.77
C LEU A 22 -5.71 8.97 7.92
N ARG A 23 -5.47 10.10 8.58
CA ARG A 23 -6.38 11.26 8.54
C ARG A 23 -5.90 12.26 7.51
N VAL A 24 -6.75 12.62 6.55
CA VAL A 24 -6.49 13.71 5.61
C VAL A 24 -7.19 14.95 6.13
N VAL A 25 -6.42 15.87 6.71
CA VAL A 25 -6.94 16.99 7.51
C VAL A 25 -7.78 17.93 6.64
N ASP A 26 -7.28 18.25 5.46
CA ASP A 26 -7.92 19.19 4.52
C ASP A 26 -9.30 18.71 4.03
N TRP A 27 -9.60 17.41 4.15
CA TRP A 27 -10.87 16.81 3.74
C TRP A 27 -11.76 16.41 4.91
N GLY A 28 -11.24 16.44 6.14
CA GLY A 28 -11.98 15.96 7.32
C GLY A 28 -12.28 14.46 7.28
N VAL A 29 -11.52 13.65 6.51
CA VAL A 29 -11.75 12.21 6.37
C VAL A 29 -10.65 11.38 7.03
N THR A 30 -11.04 10.18 7.50
CA THR A 30 -10.09 9.15 7.93
C THR A 30 -10.20 7.96 6.98
N LEU A 31 -9.07 7.58 6.39
CA LEU A 31 -8.92 6.47 5.46
C LEU A 31 -8.31 5.29 6.21
N PHE A 32 -9.00 4.15 6.20
CA PHE A 32 -8.55 2.95 6.90
C PHE A 32 -7.90 1.97 5.93
N GLY A 33 -6.80 1.36 6.37
CA GLY A 33 -6.13 0.29 5.62
C GLY A 33 -5.51 0.75 4.30
N CYS A 34 -4.90 1.95 4.27
CA CYS A 34 -4.10 2.40 3.14
C CYS A 34 -2.86 1.51 3.02
N GLY A 35 -2.62 0.92 1.86
CA GLY A 35 -1.47 0.03 1.66
C GLY A 35 -0.17 0.83 1.53
N CYS A 36 0.86 0.42 2.26
CA CYS A 36 2.20 1.02 2.22
C CYS A 36 3.12 0.14 1.37
N PHE A 37 3.81 0.73 0.41
CA PHE A 37 4.66 0.00 -0.52
C PHE A 37 6.06 0.59 -0.61
N VAL A 38 7.05 -0.29 -0.80
CA VAL A 38 8.42 0.05 -1.16
C VAL A 38 8.79 -0.77 -2.39
N SER A 39 9.15 -0.07 -3.47
CA SER A 39 9.69 -0.72 -4.67
C SER A 39 11.11 -1.25 -4.42
N ARG A 40 11.59 -2.13 -5.30
CA ARG A 40 12.98 -2.63 -5.23
C ARG A 40 14.04 -1.54 -5.32
N THR A 41 13.70 -0.39 -5.92
CA THR A 41 14.59 0.78 -6.02
C THR A 41 14.44 1.74 -4.83
N GLY A 42 13.69 1.36 -3.80
CA GLY A 42 13.47 2.17 -2.60
C GLY A 42 12.45 3.30 -2.73
N LEU A 43 11.75 3.42 -3.87
CA LEU A 43 10.62 4.35 -3.93
C LEU A 43 9.48 3.85 -3.04
N ALA A 44 9.16 4.66 -2.04
CA ALA A 44 8.01 4.49 -1.17
C ALA A 44 6.74 5.08 -1.80
N SER A 45 5.61 4.45 -1.56
CA SER A 45 4.29 4.97 -1.97
C SER A 45 3.20 4.47 -1.04
N VAL A 46 2.09 5.19 -0.99
CA VAL A 46 0.89 4.79 -0.26
C VAL A 46 -0.30 4.78 -1.20
N ALA A 47 -0.98 3.65 -1.27
CA ALA A 47 -2.21 3.52 -2.04
C ALA A 47 -3.43 3.89 -1.20
N LEU A 48 -4.48 4.34 -1.89
CA LEU A 48 -5.81 4.49 -1.31
C LEU A 48 -6.34 3.15 -0.79
N PRO A 49 -7.31 3.17 0.15
CA PRO A 49 -7.95 1.94 0.62
C PRO A 49 -8.55 1.13 -0.53
N THR A 50 -8.31 -0.17 -0.49
CA THR A 50 -8.86 -1.13 -1.47
C THR A 50 -9.57 -2.26 -0.75
N LYS A 51 -10.44 -2.97 -1.46
CA LYS A 51 -11.08 -4.20 -0.98
C LYS A 51 -10.78 -5.34 -1.95
N PRO A 52 -10.56 -6.57 -1.46
CA PRO A 52 -10.42 -7.71 -2.36
C PRO A 52 -11.72 -7.90 -3.14
N LEU A 53 -11.61 -8.13 -4.45
CA LEU A 53 -12.76 -8.53 -5.25
C LEU A 53 -13.13 -9.97 -4.86
N VAL A 54 -14.41 -10.18 -4.54
CA VAL A 54 -14.93 -11.49 -4.14
C VAL A 54 -15.96 -11.91 -5.18
N ARG A 55 -15.85 -13.15 -5.65
CA ARG A 55 -16.82 -13.76 -6.57
C ARG A 55 -18.11 -14.10 -5.82
N THR A 56 -19.17 -14.41 -6.56
CA THR A 56 -20.49 -14.78 -5.99
C THR A 56 -20.43 -16.02 -5.10
N ASP A 57 -19.41 -16.87 -5.24
CA ASP A 57 -19.16 -18.05 -4.41
C ASP A 57 -18.37 -17.75 -3.11
N GLY A 58 -18.05 -16.48 -2.83
CA GLY A 58 -17.27 -16.08 -1.66
C GLY A 58 -15.75 -16.22 -1.82
N VAL A 59 -15.26 -16.66 -2.99
CA VAL A 59 -13.83 -16.84 -3.25
C VAL A 59 -13.22 -15.53 -3.75
N ILE A 60 -12.03 -15.17 -3.23
CA ILE A 60 -11.27 -14.01 -3.70
C ILE A 60 -10.97 -14.19 -5.19
N TRP A 61 -11.41 -13.23 -5.99
CA TRP A 61 -11.12 -13.18 -7.41
C TRP A 61 -9.61 -13.08 -7.63
N ARG A 62 -9.10 -13.93 -8.50
CA ARG A 62 -7.72 -13.87 -8.99
C ARG A 62 -7.69 -13.66 -10.50
N ASP A 63 -6.68 -12.93 -10.98
CA ASP A 63 -6.44 -12.75 -12.41
C ASP A 63 -5.89 -14.02 -13.08
N LYS A 64 -5.61 -13.95 -14.38
CA LYS A 64 -5.06 -15.08 -15.16
C LYS A 64 -3.69 -15.56 -14.66
N CYS A 65 -2.99 -14.74 -13.88
CA CYS A 65 -1.69 -15.03 -13.28
C CYS A 65 -1.81 -15.51 -11.82
N GLY A 66 -3.04 -15.66 -11.31
CA GLY A 66 -3.30 -16.06 -9.93
C GLY A 66 -3.16 -14.93 -8.90
N LYS A 67 -2.94 -13.67 -9.32
CA LYS A 67 -2.83 -12.52 -8.41
C LYS A 67 -4.22 -12.13 -7.92
N ARG A 68 -4.34 -11.83 -6.62
CA ARG A 68 -5.60 -11.33 -6.03
C ARG A 68 -5.96 -9.98 -6.67
N CYS A 69 -7.20 -9.85 -7.11
CA CYS A 69 -7.73 -8.60 -7.62
C CYS A 69 -8.35 -7.77 -6.49
N PHE A 70 -8.21 -6.46 -6.59
CA PHE A 70 -8.71 -5.51 -5.61
C PHE A 70 -9.47 -4.39 -6.33
N ASP A 71 -10.50 -3.88 -5.68
CA ASP A 71 -11.30 -2.74 -6.15
C ASP A 71 -10.96 -1.52 -5.29
N PRO A 72 -10.71 -0.35 -5.90
CA PRO A 72 -10.55 0.89 -5.14
C PRO A 72 -11.85 1.27 -4.42
N VAL A 73 -11.76 1.68 -3.16
CA VAL A 73 -12.92 2.19 -2.41
C VAL A 73 -13.15 3.70 -2.68
N LEU A 74 -12.11 4.36 -3.16
CA LEU A 74 -11.99 5.80 -3.34
C LEU A 74 -11.00 6.01 -4.50
N SER A 75 -11.21 7.05 -5.28
CA SER A 75 -10.29 7.50 -6.33
C SER A 75 -10.20 9.02 -6.34
N PHE A 76 -9.08 9.54 -6.84
CA PHE A 76 -8.99 10.93 -7.29
C PHE A 76 -9.33 11.00 -8.76
N ASP A 77 -9.98 12.09 -9.16
CA ASP A 77 -10.21 12.40 -10.58
C ASP A 77 -8.91 12.76 -11.32
N ASP A 78 -7.87 13.14 -10.56
CA ASP A 78 -6.57 13.57 -11.06
C ASP A 78 -5.43 12.75 -10.44
N LEU A 79 -4.55 12.23 -11.30
CA LEU A 79 -3.35 11.49 -10.89
C LEU A 79 -2.36 12.37 -10.11
N THR A 80 -2.35 13.69 -10.36
CA THR A 80 -1.51 14.61 -9.59
C THR A 80 -1.98 14.67 -8.14
N ALA A 81 -3.30 14.75 -7.91
CA ALA A 81 -3.86 14.69 -6.56
C ALA A 81 -3.53 13.36 -5.85
N LEU A 82 -3.60 12.22 -6.57
CA LEU A 82 -3.19 10.92 -6.03
C LEU A 82 -1.72 10.90 -5.59
N ARG A 83 -0.83 11.47 -6.42
CA ARG A 83 0.59 11.56 -6.10
C ARG A 83 0.84 12.45 -4.88
N LEU A 84 0.21 13.62 -4.82
CA LEU A 84 0.30 14.52 -3.68
C LEU A 84 -0.22 13.87 -2.38
N PHE A 85 -1.28 13.05 -2.48
CA PHE A 85 -1.74 12.23 -1.37
C PHE A 85 -0.69 11.22 -0.92
N SER A 86 -0.15 10.44 -1.86
CA SER A 86 0.87 9.42 -1.56
C SER A 86 2.09 10.05 -0.90
N ASP A 87 2.60 11.17 -1.42
CA ASP A 87 3.79 11.86 -0.89
C ASP A 87 3.53 12.37 0.54
N ALA A 88 2.36 12.98 0.78
CA ALA A 88 1.97 13.43 2.12
C ALA A 88 1.81 12.26 3.11
N ALA A 89 1.22 11.15 2.66
CA ALA A 89 1.03 9.95 3.46
C ALA A 89 2.36 9.27 3.81
N VAL A 90 3.29 9.13 2.85
CA VAL A 90 4.64 8.60 3.08
C VAL A 90 5.36 9.44 4.13
N SER A 91 5.31 10.77 4.01
CA SER A 91 5.91 11.67 5.01
C SER A 91 5.31 11.47 6.40
N ALA A 92 3.97 11.43 6.52
CA ALA A 92 3.28 11.22 7.78
C ALA A 92 3.59 9.88 8.44
N ILE A 93 3.74 8.83 7.64
CA ILE A 93 4.11 7.49 8.12
C ILE A 93 5.58 7.46 8.56
N GLY A 94 6.49 8.10 7.81
CA GLY A 94 7.90 8.18 8.18
C GLY A 94 8.15 8.89 9.52
N LEU A 95 7.27 9.81 9.92
CA LEU A 95 7.28 10.42 11.27
C LEU A 95 6.82 9.45 12.37
N CYS A 96 5.98 8.47 12.03
CA CYS A 96 5.48 7.46 12.96
C CYS A 96 6.44 6.27 13.09
N ASP A 97 7.02 5.83 11.98
CA ASP A 97 7.98 4.73 11.88
C ASP A 97 9.00 5.02 10.76
N PRO A 98 10.20 5.51 11.10
CA PRO A 98 11.25 5.81 10.12
C PRO A 98 11.83 4.58 9.41
N GLU A 99 11.61 3.38 9.94
CA GLU A 99 12.19 2.14 9.42
C GLU A 99 11.30 1.47 8.37
N LEU A 100 9.99 1.76 8.37
CA LEU A 100 9.01 1.06 7.53
C LEU A 100 9.36 1.08 6.02
N PHE A 101 9.92 2.19 5.54
CA PHE A 101 10.25 2.36 4.12
C PHE A 101 11.70 2.04 3.78
N ARG A 102 12.48 1.48 4.72
CA ARG A 102 13.86 1.06 4.41
C ARG A 102 13.83 -0.20 3.56
N VAL A 103 14.61 -0.18 2.48
CA VAL A 103 14.84 -1.38 1.66
C VAL A 103 15.61 -2.36 2.51
N SER A 104 14.99 -3.49 2.87
CA SER A 104 15.74 -4.61 3.45
C SER A 104 16.61 -5.21 2.34
N GLU A 105 17.92 -5.13 2.47
CA GLU A 105 18.90 -5.65 1.48
C GLU A 105 18.90 -7.19 1.35
N THR A 106 17.90 -7.88 1.90
CA THR A 106 18.04 -9.28 2.31
C THR A 106 17.67 -10.33 1.24
N GLU A 107 17.26 -9.95 0.02
CA GLU A 107 16.87 -10.95 -1.00
C GLU A 107 17.50 -10.69 -2.38
N SER A 108 18.83 -10.89 -2.47
CA SER A 108 19.53 -11.07 -3.76
C SER A 108 19.89 -12.53 -4.08
N ALA A 109 19.38 -13.52 -3.33
CA ALA A 109 19.71 -14.93 -3.54
C ALA A 109 18.49 -15.86 -3.41
N GLY A 110 17.59 -15.82 -4.39
CA GLY A 110 16.40 -16.68 -4.40
C GLY A 110 15.92 -16.97 -5.82
N GLY A 111 16.81 -17.46 -6.68
CA GLY A 111 16.48 -17.91 -8.03
C GLY A 111 15.40 -18.97 -8.03
N ASN A 112 14.47 -18.83 -8.98
CA ASN A 112 13.37 -19.75 -9.30
C ASN A 112 13.72 -21.24 -9.10
N ARG A 113 13.09 -21.89 -8.12
CA ARG A 113 12.78 -23.32 -8.24
C ARG A 113 11.40 -23.46 -8.88
N HIS A 114 11.41 -23.56 -10.20
CA HIS A 114 10.39 -24.36 -10.90
C HIS A 114 10.88 -25.80 -10.85
N GLU A 115 10.42 -26.55 -9.85
CA GLU A 115 10.43 -28.02 -9.93
C GLU A 115 9.16 -28.41 -10.70
N ARG A 116 9.40 -29.14 -11.80
CA ARG A 116 8.38 -29.77 -12.66
C ARG A 116 7.86 -31.05 -12.01
#